data_AF-A0A962RKU3-F1
#
_entry.id   AF-A0A962RKU3-F1
#
_cell.length_a   1.000
_cell.length_b   1.000
_cell.length_c   1.000
_cell.angle_alpha   90.00
_cell.angle_beta   90.00
_cell.angle_gamma   90.00
#
_symmetry.space_group_name_H-M   'P 1'
#
loop_
_entity.id
_entity.type
_entity.pdbx_description
1 polymer ?
#
loop_
_entity_poly.entity_id
_entity_poly.type
_entity_poly.pdbx_seq_one_letter_code
_entity_poly.pdbx_strand_id
1 'polypeptide(L)'
;MLILAACALGALAQPKTPDLPLSASLEHSQIRIDQTVKLLLVIPRRWASTGPDLTVLEPDFEIVASSPRSELRIVDGEIANSTRWLVELAPRRVGTLTIPPITVHDYVSKPLSLQVLPAQDSQGRSDAAATPPDLYIETGFSPRSPYEQAQIDFVVRLISKVPIMSGTLDEPQPANAVVLRLGTDARYNSSRHGQDYRVLERRYALFAQAPGPLLVPGIHFKGEVAMPDDNATDSSRFGSGRTLRIESVQSALQVRSRPNDRDSRWLPAMRLRLSERWSADPNTLRAGETVTRTIRMEAIGLRAEQLPQLSLQAPPGLQVFPGQVERETRTDRNAVHGTLEQQFALVTRDSGDFQLSAVGVEWWNVQSDRPERAELAPLELRVAAAGPAGGARGEPASPTPPRVARGDDNAAEVRPWQALSASLALLWLLTLYAWHRRRPRDARQRQRAAGRLSAARTDALLACAADAPERVHTALLAWAREAWPLDPPRSVSILAERLEQQHRGADQTAELADALQALERAVFGDNVAWRGERLYALLKQLLTPPPPSTRPRAIQDRSTSALPPLNPGRLPGSGQ
;
A
#
# COMPACT_ATOMS: atom_id res chain seq x y z
N MET A 1 -51.87 81.77 -11.70
CA MET A 1 -52.70 81.39 -12.85
C MET A 1 -51.78 80.86 -13.95
N LEU A 2 -52.02 79.63 -14.40
CA LEU A 2 -51.66 79.03 -15.70
C LEU A 2 -50.21 79.10 -16.26
N ILE A 3 -49.55 77.94 -16.21
CA ILE A 3 -49.07 77.10 -17.34
C ILE A 3 -48.41 77.80 -18.54
N LEU A 4 -47.14 77.44 -18.83
CA LEU A 4 -46.73 76.95 -20.16
C LEU A 4 -45.35 76.25 -20.16
N ALA A 5 -45.24 75.30 -21.08
CA ALA A 5 -44.37 74.13 -21.09
C ALA A 5 -42.99 74.36 -21.72
N ALA A 6 -42.01 73.56 -21.28
CA ALA A 6 -40.84 73.14 -22.06
C ALA A 6 -40.14 71.94 -21.37
N CYS A 7 -40.72 70.74 -21.49
CA CYS A 7 -40.01 69.49 -21.21
C CYS A 7 -39.27 69.07 -22.48
N ALA A 8 -37.97 69.37 -22.54
CA ALA A 8 -37.05 68.78 -23.51
C ALA A 8 -36.37 67.55 -22.89
N LEU A 9 -36.50 66.43 -23.59
CA LEU A 9 -35.83 65.14 -23.35
C LEU A 9 -34.31 65.34 -23.14
N GLY A 10 -33.84 65.10 -21.92
CA GLY A 10 -32.45 64.82 -21.63
C GLY A 10 -32.31 63.34 -21.26
N ALA A 11 -31.98 62.50 -22.24
CA ALA A 11 -31.57 61.12 -21.99
C ALA A 11 -30.25 61.14 -21.21
N LEU A 12 -30.32 60.94 -19.89
CA LEU A 12 -29.14 60.68 -19.07
C LEU A 12 -28.56 59.33 -19.48
N ALA A 13 -27.44 59.38 -20.19
CA ALA A 13 -26.56 58.24 -20.38
C ALA A 13 -26.10 57.72 -19.01
N GLN A 14 -26.24 56.41 -18.80
CA GLN A 14 -25.82 55.71 -17.60
C GLN A 14 -24.30 55.82 -17.39
N PRO A 15 -23.79 55.93 -16.15
CA PRO A 15 -22.47 55.38 -15.86
C PRO A 15 -22.59 53.86 -15.94
N LYS A 16 -22.07 53.26 -17.02
CA LYS A 16 -21.72 51.82 -17.04
C LYS A 16 -20.72 51.58 -15.91
N THR A 17 -21.13 50.85 -14.88
CA THR A 17 -20.20 50.28 -13.89
C THR A 17 -19.16 49.46 -14.64
N PRO A 18 -17.84 49.66 -14.44
CA PRO A 18 -16.82 48.90 -15.14
C PRO A 18 -16.93 47.41 -14.79
N ASP A 19 -16.86 46.54 -15.81
CA ASP A 19 -16.70 45.10 -15.66
C ASP A 19 -15.47 44.85 -14.77
N LEU A 20 -15.66 44.29 -13.58
CA LEU A 20 -14.57 44.02 -12.63
C LEU A 20 -13.67 42.91 -13.23
N PRO A 21 -12.36 43.17 -13.45
CA PRO A 21 -11.43 42.22 -14.04
C PRO A 21 -11.13 41.04 -13.10
N LEU A 22 -10.52 39.98 -13.63
CA LEU A 22 -10.02 38.83 -12.85
C LEU A 22 -9.12 39.31 -11.71
N SER A 23 -9.52 39.00 -10.47
CA SER A 23 -8.72 39.30 -9.29
C SER A 23 -7.77 38.14 -8.99
N ALA A 24 -6.50 38.45 -8.73
CA ALA A 24 -5.49 37.48 -8.31
C ALA A 24 -4.86 37.96 -6.98
N SER A 25 -4.74 37.07 -6.01
CA SER A 25 -4.12 37.37 -4.72
C SER A 25 -3.36 36.18 -4.16
N LEU A 26 -2.21 36.42 -3.53
CA LEU A 26 -1.43 35.41 -2.83
C LEU A 26 -1.81 35.36 -1.36
N GLU A 27 -1.79 34.15 -0.78
CA GLU A 27 -1.94 33.95 0.67
C GLU A 27 -0.81 34.64 1.46
N HIS A 28 0.42 34.59 0.92
CA HIS A 28 1.59 35.25 1.47
C HIS A 28 2.40 35.89 0.34
N SER A 29 2.92 37.10 0.55
CA SER A 29 3.82 37.79 -0.40
C SER A 29 5.28 37.38 -0.27
N GLN A 30 5.63 36.59 0.76
CA GLN A 30 6.97 36.09 1.02
C GLN A 30 6.91 34.64 1.53
N ILE A 31 7.69 33.75 0.93
CA ILE A 31 7.85 32.34 1.34
C ILE A 31 9.31 31.92 1.26
N ARG A 32 9.63 30.72 1.73
CA ARG A 32 10.94 30.08 1.49
C ARG A 32 10.86 29.08 0.33
N ILE A 33 12.01 28.72 -0.26
CA ILE A 33 12.10 27.79 -1.40
C ILE A 33 11.55 26.38 -1.09
N ASP A 34 11.51 25.99 0.19
CA ASP A 34 11.01 24.72 0.72
C ASP A 34 9.50 24.75 1.09
N GLN A 35 8.83 25.88 0.84
CA GLN A 35 7.41 26.11 1.12
C GLN A 35 6.60 26.26 -0.16
N THR A 36 5.28 26.08 -0.05
CA THR A 36 4.34 26.42 -1.12
C THR A 36 3.56 27.68 -0.76
N VAL A 37 2.96 28.33 -1.77
CA VAL A 37 2.03 29.45 -1.58
C VAL A 37 0.74 29.19 -2.34
N LYS A 38 -0.39 29.57 -1.76
CA LYS A 38 -1.68 29.52 -2.44
C LYS A 38 -1.94 30.83 -3.19
N LEU A 39 -2.23 30.71 -4.49
CA LEU A 39 -2.70 31.76 -5.37
C LEU A 39 -4.22 31.61 -5.55
N LEU A 40 -4.96 32.63 -5.15
CA LEU A 40 -6.40 32.73 -5.31
C LEU A 40 -6.73 33.58 -6.54
N LEU A 41 -7.51 33.02 -7.47
CA LEU A 41 -8.05 33.69 -8.64
C LEU A 41 -9.57 33.81 -8.50
N VAL A 42 -10.15 34.98 -8.74
CA VAL A 42 -11.60 35.25 -8.56
C VAL A 42 -12.18 35.97 -9.77
N ILE A 43 -13.26 35.44 -10.34
CA ILE A 43 -14.05 36.07 -11.40
C ILE A 43 -15.48 36.28 -10.92
N PRO A 44 -16.09 37.45 -11.15
CA PRO A 44 -17.45 37.76 -10.71
C PRO A 44 -18.55 37.19 -11.64
N ARG A 45 -18.37 35.97 -12.17
CA ARG A 45 -19.41 35.21 -12.90
C ARG A 45 -19.27 33.69 -12.69
N ARG A 46 -20.38 32.96 -12.80
CA ARG A 46 -20.41 31.48 -12.80
C ARG A 46 -19.89 30.97 -14.15
N TRP A 47 -18.88 30.11 -14.15
CA TRP A 47 -18.36 29.47 -15.35
C TRP A 47 -18.29 27.95 -15.21
N ALA A 48 -18.62 27.21 -16.26
CA ALA A 48 -18.93 25.77 -16.16
C ALA A 48 -17.96 24.81 -16.86
N SER A 49 -16.96 25.25 -17.65
CA SER A 49 -16.20 24.24 -18.44
C SER A 49 -14.74 24.52 -18.82
N THR A 50 -14.08 25.62 -18.44
CA THR A 50 -12.62 25.77 -18.67
C THR A 50 -11.96 26.64 -17.58
N GLY A 51 -10.84 26.18 -17.02
CA GLY A 51 -10.08 26.84 -15.94
C GLY A 51 -9.04 27.86 -16.43
N PRO A 52 -8.26 28.47 -15.51
CA PRO A 52 -7.16 29.39 -15.85
C PRO A 52 -6.07 28.69 -16.66
N ASP A 53 -5.46 29.43 -17.58
CA ASP A 53 -4.20 29.01 -18.20
C ASP A 53 -3.05 29.22 -17.19
N LEU A 54 -2.55 28.11 -16.63
CA LEU A 54 -1.49 28.10 -15.64
C LEU A 54 -0.11 27.82 -16.25
N THR A 55 -0.03 27.55 -17.55
CA THR A 55 1.26 27.22 -18.22
C THR A 55 2.26 28.36 -18.11
N VAL A 56 1.78 29.60 -18.02
CA VAL A 56 2.58 30.81 -17.78
C VAL A 56 3.36 30.79 -16.46
N LEU A 57 2.97 29.94 -15.50
CA LEU A 57 3.62 29.83 -14.18
C LEU A 57 4.71 28.75 -14.15
N GLU A 58 4.68 27.77 -15.06
CA GLU A 58 5.58 26.61 -15.05
C GLU A 58 7.08 26.92 -15.09
N PRO A 59 7.57 28.00 -15.74
CA PRO A 59 8.99 28.34 -15.74
C PRO A 59 9.55 28.63 -14.35
N ASP A 60 8.75 29.26 -13.49
CA ASP A 60 9.17 29.73 -12.17
C ASP A 60 8.55 28.92 -11.02
N PHE A 61 7.49 28.16 -11.30
CA PHE A 61 6.72 27.42 -10.31
C PHE A 61 6.38 25.99 -10.77
N GLU A 62 6.32 25.07 -9.83
CA GLU A 62 5.65 23.78 -9.99
C GLU A 62 4.21 23.94 -9.47
N ILE A 63 3.22 23.55 -10.28
CA ILE A 63 1.80 23.60 -9.89
C ILE A 63 1.49 22.33 -9.08
N VAL A 64 1.36 22.49 -7.77
CA VAL A 64 1.18 21.38 -6.82
C VAL A 64 -0.25 20.85 -6.85
N ALA A 65 -1.22 21.76 -6.86
CA ALA A 65 -2.64 21.47 -6.91
C ALA A 65 -3.39 22.66 -7.50
N SER A 66 -4.50 22.41 -8.18
CA SER A 66 -5.42 23.45 -8.64
C SER A 66 -6.85 22.93 -8.50
N SER A 67 -7.67 23.62 -7.71
CA SER A 67 -9.07 23.23 -7.51
C SER A 67 -10.01 24.40 -7.82
N PRO A 68 -11.03 24.20 -8.67
CA PRO A 68 -12.09 25.18 -8.88
C PRO A 68 -13.12 25.10 -7.74
N ARG A 69 -13.50 26.25 -7.16
CA ARG A 69 -14.55 26.37 -6.15
C ARG A 69 -15.51 27.50 -6.53
N SER A 70 -16.77 27.16 -6.82
CA SER A 70 -17.82 28.13 -7.14
C SER A 70 -18.62 28.48 -5.88
N GLU A 71 -18.80 29.76 -5.58
CA GLU A 71 -19.62 30.22 -4.45
C GLU A 71 -20.74 31.14 -4.92
N LEU A 72 -21.96 30.91 -4.41
CA LEU A 72 -23.17 31.69 -4.68
C LEU A 72 -23.39 32.63 -3.49
N ARG A 73 -23.30 33.95 -3.69
CA ARG A 73 -23.59 34.94 -2.64
C ARG A 73 -24.73 35.85 -3.09
N ILE A 74 -25.79 35.93 -2.29
CA ILE A 74 -26.92 36.83 -2.53
C ILE A 74 -26.68 38.09 -1.69
N VAL A 75 -26.57 39.24 -2.33
CA VAL A 75 -26.40 40.55 -1.65
C VAL A 75 -27.45 41.49 -2.25
N ASP A 76 -28.25 42.13 -1.39
CA ASP A 76 -29.30 43.09 -1.76
C ASP A 76 -30.30 42.64 -2.85
N GLY A 77 -30.60 41.33 -2.90
CA GLY A 77 -31.59 40.78 -3.85
C GLY A 77 -31.07 40.56 -5.27
N GLU A 78 -29.80 40.88 -5.55
CA GLU A 78 -29.13 40.52 -6.81
C GLU A 78 -28.28 39.25 -6.65
N ILE A 79 -28.32 38.37 -7.66
CA ILE A 79 -27.53 37.13 -7.68
C ILE A 79 -26.09 37.48 -8.09
N ALA A 80 -25.19 37.63 -7.11
CA ALA A 80 -23.75 37.81 -7.37
C ALA A 80 -23.05 36.44 -7.40
N ASN A 81 -22.82 35.93 -8.62
CA ASN A 81 -22.13 34.65 -8.82
C ASN A 81 -20.62 34.86 -8.94
N SER A 82 -19.78 34.14 -8.19
CA SER A 82 -18.32 34.18 -8.36
C SER A 82 -17.70 32.79 -8.52
N THR A 83 -16.70 32.68 -9.39
CA THR A 83 -15.88 31.48 -9.55
C THR A 83 -14.50 31.76 -8.97
N ARG A 84 -14.01 30.87 -8.09
CA ARG A 84 -12.67 30.97 -7.51
C ARG A 84 -11.82 29.77 -7.89
N TRP A 85 -10.54 29.99 -8.14
CA TRP A 85 -9.55 28.93 -8.27
C TRP A 85 -8.49 29.11 -7.19
N LEU A 86 -8.22 28.05 -6.45
CA LEU A 86 -7.12 28.01 -5.50
C LEU A 86 -6.01 27.15 -6.11
N VAL A 87 -4.91 27.80 -6.48
CA VAL A 87 -3.75 27.19 -7.12
C VAL A 87 -2.60 27.17 -6.12
N GLU A 88 -2.10 26.00 -5.78
CA GLU A 88 -0.94 25.85 -4.90
C GLU A 88 0.34 25.79 -5.76
N LEU A 89 1.28 26.69 -5.46
CA LEU A 89 2.50 26.89 -6.22
C LEU A 89 3.73 26.58 -5.35
N ALA A 90 4.64 25.76 -5.86
CA ALA A 90 5.98 25.57 -5.29
C ALA A 90 7.01 26.33 -6.14
N PRO A 91 7.83 27.23 -5.57
CA PRO A 91 8.81 27.99 -6.33
C PRO A 91 9.99 27.11 -6.80
N ARG A 92 10.49 27.36 -8.00
CA ARG A 92 11.66 26.64 -8.58
C ARG A 92 12.99 27.28 -8.26
N ARG A 93 13.01 28.57 -7.91
CA ARG A 93 14.24 29.34 -7.64
C ARG A 93 14.03 30.42 -6.58
N VAL A 94 15.12 30.82 -5.91
CA VAL A 94 15.15 31.90 -4.92
C VAL A 94 15.15 33.28 -5.59
N GLY A 95 14.71 34.30 -4.86
CA GLY A 95 14.61 35.69 -5.32
C GLY A 95 13.18 36.17 -5.50
N THR A 96 13.01 37.35 -6.08
CA THR A 96 11.68 37.90 -6.37
C THR A 96 11.16 37.28 -7.66
N LEU A 97 10.14 36.42 -7.54
CA LEU A 97 9.44 35.81 -8.67
C LEU A 97 8.22 36.64 -9.03
N THR A 98 8.01 36.87 -10.33
CA THR A 98 6.81 37.54 -10.84
C THR A 98 5.84 36.49 -11.32
N ILE A 99 4.60 36.53 -10.80
CA ILE A 99 3.47 35.80 -11.36
C ILE A 99 2.95 36.65 -12.52
N PRO A 100 3.15 36.23 -13.78
CA PRO A 100 2.67 36.98 -14.93
C PRO A 100 1.14 37.09 -14.92
N PRO A 101 0.56 38.02 -15.72
CA PRO A 101 -0.88 38.10 -15.92
C PRO A 101 -1.46 36.73 -16.31
N ILE A 102 -2.37 36.21 -15.50
CA ILE A 102 -3.04 34.93 -15.77
C ILE A 102 -4.31 35.22 -16.54
N THR A 103 -4.55 34.42 -17.57
CA THR A 103 -5.71 34.56 -18.44
C THR A 103 -6.75 33.50 -18.10
N VAL A 104 -8.00 33.93 -17.97
CA VAL A 104 -9.18 33.07 -17.90
C VAL A 104 -10.17 33.60 -18.94
N HIS A 105 -10.18 33.00 -20.13
CA HIS A 105 -10.92 33.50 -21.30
C HIS A 105 -10.57 34.97 -21.61
N ASP A 106 -11.55 35.88 -21.57
CA ASP A 106 -11.35 37.30 -21.86
C ASP A 106 -10.88 38.10 -20.63
N TYR A 107 -10.77 37.47 -19.46
CA TYR A 107 -10.32 38.12 -18.24
C TYR A 107 -8.83 37.87 -17.99
N VAL A 108 -8.11 38.95 -17.70
CA VAL A 108 -6.66 38.94 -17.45
C VAL A 108 -6.39 39.51 -16.06
N SER A 109 -5.59 38.82 -15.26
CA SER A 109 -5.21 39.28 -13.93
C SER A 109 -4.10 40.32 -13.99
N LYS A 110 -3.93 41.08 -12.92
CA LYS A 110 -2.70 41.86 -12.73
C LYS A 110 -1.54 40.92 -12.38
N PRO A 111 -0.29 41.27 -12.75
CA PRO A 111 0.87 40.52 -12.30
C PRO A 111 1.05 40.68 -10.78
N LEU A 112 1.55 39.64 -10.13
CA LEU A 112 1.88 39.64 -8.69
C LEU A 112 3.37 39.40 -8.50
N SER A 113 3.90 39.79 -7.34
CA SER A 113 5.29 39.52 -6.96
C SER A 113 5.33 38.68 -5.70
N LEU A 114 6.17 37.65 -5.70
CA LEU A 114 6.42 36.76 -4.57
C LEU A 114 7.91 36.78 -4.24
N GLN A 115 8.26 37.10 -3.00
CA GLN A 115 9.64 37.03 -2.53
C GLN A 115 9.95 35.62 -2.02
N VAL A 116 10.86 34.91 -2.68
CA VAL A 116 11.30 33.56 -2.29
C VAL A 116 12.65 33.63 -1.62
N LEU A 117 12.69 33.36 -0.33
CA LEU A 117 13.92 33.29 0.44
C LEU A 117 14.61 31.91 0.27
N PRO A 118 15.93 31.83 0.42
CA PRO A 118 16.63 30.55 0.51
C PRO A 118 16.06 29.64 1.60
N ALA A 119 16.17 28.32 1.39
CA ALA A 119 15.94 27.34 2.44
C ALA A 119 16.81 27.70 3.65
N GLN A 120 16.38 27.38 4.87
CA GLN A 120 17.33 27.45 5.97
C GLN A 120 18.44 26.43 5.70
N ASP A 121 19.67 26.91 5.55
CA ASP A 121 20.82 26.04 5.34
C ASP A 121 20.84 24.94 6.41
N SER A 122 20.68 23.71 5.96
CA SER A 122 21.06 22.47 6.66
C SER A 122 22.46 22.02 6.25
N GLN A 123 23.16 22.80 5.42
CA GLN A 123 24.55 22.54 5.07
C GLN A 123 25.48 22.95 6.21
N GLY A 124 25.99 21.93 6.91
CA GLY A 124 27.08 22.06 7.87
C GLY A 124 26.64 22.52 9.27
N ARG A 125 26.03 21.64 10.07
CA ARG A 125 25.97 21.86 11.53
C ARG A 125 26.49 20.67 12.29
N SER A 126 27.81 20.53 12.28
CA SER A 126 28.56 20.02 13.42
C SER A 126 28.73 21.16 14.43
N ASP A 127 27.66 21.63 15.05
CA ASP A 127 27.76 22.57 16.17
C ASP A 127 26.61 22.32 17.15
N ALA A 128 26.97 21.99 18.38
CA ALA A 128 26.09 21.61 19.48
C ALA A 128 25.23 22.76 20.06
N ALA A 129 24.98 23.83 19.28
CA ALA A 129 24.34 25.06 19.77
C ALA A 129 23.25 25.64 18.85
N ALA A 130 22.89 25.00 17.73
CA ALA A 130 21.76 25.45 16.90
C ALA A 130 20.49 24.65 17.25
N THR A 131 19.40 25.33 17.62
CA THR A 131 18.09 24.70 17.81
C THR A 131 17.68 23.97 16.53
N PRO A 132 17.40 22.64 16.57
CA PRO A 132 17.00 21.91 15.38
C PRO A 132 15.67 22.45 14.81
N PRO A 133 15.48 22.42 13.47
CA PRO A 133 14.25 22.86 12.84
C PRO A 133 13.04 22.05 13.34
N ASP A 134 11.84 22.60 13.19
CA ASP A 134 10.62 21.97 13.71
C ASP A 134 10.22 20.70 12.97
N LEU A 135 10.72 20.49 11.75
CA LEU A 135 10.53 19.29 10.96
C LEU A 135 11.79 19.01 10.12
N TYR A 136 12.35 17.80 10.21
CA TYR A 136 13.53 17.39 9.44
C TYR A 136 13.59 15.87 9.26
N ILE A 137 14.44 15.42 8.33
CA ILE A 137 14.69 14.00 8.07
C ILE A 137 16.12 13.65 8.44
N GLU A 138 16.28 12.65 9.29
CA GLU A 138 17.56 11.99 9.54
C GLU A 138 17.64 10.65 8.81
N THR A 139 18.81 10.35 8.27
CA THR A 139 19.09 9.02 7.72
C THR A 139 20.31 8.41 8.38
N GLY A 140 20.41 7.08 8.37
CA GLY A 140 21.55 6.39 8.94
C GLY A 140 21.74 5.00 8.39
N PHE A 141 23.00 4.55 8.36
CA PHE A 141 23.41 3.22 7.95
C PHE A 141 23.93 2.42 9.13
N SER A 142 23.68 1.12 9.11
CA SER A 142 24.38 0.15 9.95
C SER A 142 24.56 -1.17 9.19
N PRO A 143 25.77 -1.75 9.11
CA PRO A 143 27.04 -1.21 9.59
C PRO A 143 27.57 -0.08 8.68
N ARG A 144 28.60 0.66 9.16
CA ARG A 144 29.24 1.76 8.41
C ARG A 144 30.23 1.30 7.32
N SER A 145 30.61 0.03 7.31
CA SER A 145 31.51 -0.54 6.29
C SER A 145 31.06 -1.96 5.93
N PRO A 146 29.91 -2.09 5.24
CA PRO A 146 29.37 -3.38 4.85
C PRO A 146 30.19 -3.98 3.70
N TYR A 147 30.10 -5.30 3.54
CA TYR A 147 30.54 -5.94 2.30
C TYR A 147 29.48 -5.80 1.21
N GLU A 148 29.90 -5.96 -0.05
CA GLU A 148 28.98 -6.16 -1.16
C GLU A 148 28.02 -7.34 -0.91
N GLN A 149 26.78 -7.18 -1.36
CA GLN A 149 25.69 -8.17 -1.25
C GLN A 149 25.28 -8.56 0.19
N ALA A 150 25.92 -7.99 1.22
CA ALA A 150 25.48 -8.08 2.60
C ALA A 150 24.31 -7.12 2.85
N GLN A 151 23.46 -7.44 3.83
CA GLN A 151 22.42 -6.53 4.28
C GLN A 151 23.03 -5.27 4.93
N ILE A 152 22.56 -4.12 4.48
CA ILE A 152 22.83 -2.81 5.07
C ILE A 152 21.51 -2.28 5.64
N ASP A 153 21.44 -2.09 6.95
CA ASP A 153 20.28 -1.44 7.58
C ASP A 153 20.33 0.05 7.26
N PHE A 154 19.32 0.53 6.56
CA PHE A 154 19.11 1.95 6.29
C PHE A 154 17.87 2.43 7.01
N VAL A 155 18.03 3.43 7.87
CA VAL A 155 16.94 3.99 8.67
C VAL A 155 16.66 5.41 8.21
N VAL A 156 15.39 5.71 7.97
CA VAL A 156 14.88 7.05 7.69
C VAL A 156 13.98 7.48 8.85
N ARG A 157 14.28 8.61 9.47
CA ARG A 157 13.48 9.19 10.56
C ARG A 157 12.99 10.56 10.16
N LEU A 158 11.67 10.69 10.03
CA LEU A 158 11.01 11.99 9.95
C LEU A 158 10.72 12.46 11.38
N ILE A 159 11.30 13.59 11.75
CA ILE A 159 11.31 14.09 13.13
C ILE A 159 10.61 15.44 13.13
N SER A 160 9.57 15.56 13.97
CA SER A 160 8.69 16.74 13.99
C SER A 160 8.36 17.20 15.40
N LYS A 161 8.48 18.50 15.70
CA LYS A 161 7.91 19.13 16.91
C LYS A 161 6.41 19.35 16.76
N VAL A 162 5.97 19.69 15.55
CA VAL A 162 4.56 19.97 15.22
C VAL A 162 3.81 18.72 14.78
N PRO A 163 2.50 18.61 15.01
CA PRO A 163 1.69 17.53 14.45
C PRO A 163 1.71 17.53 12.92
N ILE A 164 2.01 16.37 12.31
CA ILE A 164 1.86 16.14 10.87
C ILE A 164 0.42 15.68 10.63
N MET A 165 -0.34 16.43 9.84
CA MET A 165 -1.74 16.13 9.55
C MET A 165 -1.86 15.14 8.38
N SER A 166 -1.09 15.37 7.33
CA SER A 166 -1.05 14.55 6.12
C SER A 166 0.36 14.59 5.52
N GLY A 167 0.73 13.59 4.73
CA GLY A 167 2.00 13.63 4.01
C GLY A 167 2.52 12.29 3.54
N THR A 168 3.51 12.37 2.67
CA THR A 168 4.18 11.25 2.02
C THR A 168 5.68 11.36 2.22
N LEU A 169 6.31 10.25 2.57
CA LEU A 169 7.75 10.10 2.73
C LEU A 169 8.24 9.11 1.68
N ASP A 170 9.15 9.57 0.82
CA ASP A 170 9.69 8.80 -0.29
C ASP A 170 10.49 7.57 0.19
N GLU A 171 10.62 6.60 -0.71
CA GLU A 171 11.49 5.43 -0.50
C GLU A 171 12.88 5.68 -1.10
N PRO A 172 13.96 5.14 -0.51
CA PRO A 172 15.31 5.30 -1.03
C PRO A 172 15.47 4.59 -2.38
N GLN A 173 16.11 5.25 -3.34
CA GLN A 173 16.35 4.72 -4.68
C GLN A 173 17.84 4.83 -5.08
N PRO A 174 18.75 4.10 -4.41
CA PRO A 174 20.14 4.01 -4.83
C PRO A 174 20.28 3.26 -6.18
N ALA A 175 21.17 3.73 -7.06
CA ALA A 175 21.34 3.12 -8.39
C ALA A 175 21.92 1.68 -8.36
N ASN A 176 22.83 1.39 -7.43
CA ASN A 176 23.60 0.14 -7.39
C ASN A 176 23.27 -0.74 -6.17
N ALA A 177 22.04 -0.67 -5.65
CA ALA A 177 21.60 -1.53 -4.56
C ALA A 177 20.14 -1.96 -4.72
N VAL A 178 19.85 -3.17 -4.27
CA VAL A 178 18.47 -3.64 -4.09
C VAL A 178 17.94 -3.11 -2.78
N VAL A 179 16.71 -2.60 -2.77
CA VAL A 179 16.05 -2.05 -1.58
C VAL A 179 14.88 -2.93 -1.17
N LEU A 180 14.82 -3.32 0.11
CA LEU A 180 13.68 -3.99 0.71
C LEU A 180 13.21 -3.21 1.94
N ARG A 181 11.90 -2.97 2.08
CA ARG A 181 11.34 -2.37 3.29
C ARG A 181 11.34 -3.39 4.44
N LEU A 182 11.73 -2.95 5.62
CA LEU A 182 11.79 -3.78 6.83
C LEU A 182 10.62 -3.47 7.76
N GLY A 183 9.66 -4.40 7.80
CA GLY A 183 8.48 -4.30 8.66
C GLY A 183 7.60 -3.08 8.37
N THR A 184 6.88 -2.63 9.39
CA THR A 184 6.00 -1.46 9.36
C THR A 184 6.67 -0.23 9.98
N ASP A 185 6.14 0.95 9.67
CA ASP A 185 6.65 2.19 10.25
C ASP A 185 6.45 2.22 11.77
N ALA A 186 7.47 2.66 12.50
CA ALA A 186 7.39 2.89 13.93
C ALA A 186 7.13 4.36 14.23
N ARG A 187 6.26 4.64 15.20
CA ARG A 187 5.92 6.00 15.65
C ARG A 187 6.14 6.10 17.14
N TYR A 188 6.95 7.05 17.58
CA TYR A 188 7.25 7.26 19.00
C TYR A 188 7.65 8.70 19.28
N ASN A 189 7.63 9.09 20.56
CA ASN A 189 8.14 10.39 20.98
C ASN A 189 9.59 10.25 21.47
N SER A 190 10.41 11.26 21.19
CA SER A 190 11.80 11.33 21.60
C SER A 190 12.11 12.73 22.10
N SER A 191 12.63 12.84 23.32
CA SER A 191 13.17 14.12 23.81
C SER A 191 14.59 14.30 23.30
N ARG A 192 14.88 15.46 22.69
CA ARG A 192 16.20 15.82 22.16
C ARG A 192 16.48 17.28 22.51
N HIS A 193 17.61 17.54 23.19
CA HIS A 193 17.95 18.88 23.68
C HIS A 193 16.85 19.53 24.54
N GLY A 194 16.16 18.73 25.36
CA GLY A 194 15.07 19.21 26.23
C GLY A 194 13.76 19.55 25.50
N GLN A 195 13.66 19.23 24.21
CA GLN A 195 12.47 19.44 23.38
C GLN A 195 11.88 18.10 22.96
N ASP A 196 10.55 17.98 22.99
CA ASP A 196 9.86 16.75 22.60
C ASP A 196 9.57 16.72 21.10
N TYR A 197 10.00 15.64 20.47
CA TYR A 197 9.76 15.37 19.05
C TYR A 197 8.91 14.12 18.87
N ARG A 198 8.06 14.14 17.86
CA ARG A 198 7.43 12.94 17.29
C ARG A 198 8.33 12.40 16.19
N VAL A 199 8.59 11.10 16.22
CA VAL A 199 9.46 10.41 15.27
C VAL A 199 8.65 9.37 14.51
N LEU A 200 8.66 9.47 13.19
CA LEU A 200 8.26 8.39 12.28
C LEU A 200 9.52 7.73 11.75
N GLU A 201 9.78 6.50 12.14
CA GLU A 201 10.93 5.70 11.72
C GLU A 201 10.51 4.65 10.69
N ARG A 202 11.20 4.63 9.56
CA ARG A 202 11.08 3.61 8.52
C ARG A 202 12.44 2.96 8.29
N ARG A 203 12.45 1.64 8.18
CA ARG A 203 13.67 0.85 8.01
C ARG A 203 13.67 0.14 6.66
N TYR A 204 14.85 0.02 6.08
CA TYR A 204 15.10 -0.66 4.83
C TYR A 204 16.35 -1.52 4.96
N ALA A 205 16.40 -2.61 4.20
CA ALA A 205 17.58 -3.38 3.92
C ALA A 205 18.07 -3.02 2.51
N LEU A 206 19.30 -2.51 2.42
CA LEU A 206 19.96 -2.27 1.14
C LEU A 206 20.99 -3.37 0.89
N PHE A 207 21.06 -3.85 -0.35
CA PHE A 207 22.05 -4.84 -0.79
C PHE A 207 22.86 -4.26 -1.94
N ALA A 208 24.06 -3.76 -1.65
CA ALA A 208 24.96 -3.23 -2.66
C ALA A 208 25.38 -4.33 -3.65
N GLN A 209 25.36 -4.04 -4.95
CA GLN A 209 25.66 -5.04 -5.98
C GLN A 209 27.16 -5.16 -6.30
N ALA A 210 27.95 -4.16 -5.93
CA ALA A 210 29.38 -4.05 -6.24
C ALA A 210 30.12 -3.30 -5.12
N PRO A 211 31.45 -3.42 -5.02
CA PRO A 211 32.23 -2.67 -4.04
C PRO A 211 32.44 -1.22 -4.53
N GLY A 212 32.72 -0.32 -3.59
CA GLY A 212 32.88 1.11 -3.90
C GLY A 212 31.87 2.00 -3.15
N PRO A 213 31.78 3.28 -3.54
CA PRO A 213 30.84 4.21 -2.94
C PRO A 213 29.40 3.85 -3.34
N LEU A 214 28.55 3.61 -2.34
CA LEU A 214 27.09 3.53 -2.48
C LEU A 214 26.49 4.89 -2.14
N LEU A 215 25.88 5.53 -3.13
CA LEU A 215 25.16 6.80 -2.96
C LEU A 215 23.66 6.55 -2.80
N VAL A 216 23.08 7.07 -1.73
CA VAL A 216 21.63 7.10 -1.48
C VAL A 216 21.17 8.54 -1.61
N PRO A 217 20.35 8.86 -2.65
CA PRO A 217 19.79 10.19 -2.83
C PRO A 217 19.03 10.69 -1.60
N GLY A 218 18.90 12.01 -1.47
CA GLY A 218 18.10 12.63 -0.42
C GLY A 218 16.66 12.12 -0.44
N ILE A 219 16.10 11.83 0.73
CA ILE A 219 14.72 11.39 0.90
C ILE A 219 13.84 12.62 1.06
N HIS A 220 12.78 12.72 0.26
CA HIS A 220 11.85 13.83 0.37
C HIS A 220 10.65 13.47 1.25
N PHE A 221 10.18 14.47 1.98
CA PHE A 221 8.88 14.47 2.60
C PHE A 221 8.08 15.66 2.07
N LYS A 222 6.82 15.41 1.72
CA LYS A 222 5.84 16.44 1.36
C LYS A 222 4.58 16.19 2.16
N GLY A 223 4.10 17.20 2.90
CA GLY A 223 2.92 17.05 3.73
C GLY A 223 2.48 18.33 4.42
N GLU A 224 1.34 18.27 5.09
CA GLU A 224 0.78 19.37 5.86
C GLU A 224 1.10 19.20 7.34
N VAL A 225 1.60 20.28 7.96
CA VAL A 225 1.80 20.35 9.42
C VAL A 225 0.86 21.37 10.04
N ALA A 226 0.46 21.13 11.29
CA ALA A 226 -0.30 22.10 12.05
C ALA A 226 0.59 23.30 12.41
N MET A 227 0.07 24.52 12.18
CA MET A 227 0.71 25.75 12.65
C MET A 227 0.40 25.99 14.13
N PRO A 228 1.38 26.41 14.95
CA PRO A 228 1.11 27.04 16.24
C PRO A 228 0.40 28.38 16.02
N ASP A 229 -0.74 28.57 16.66
CA ASP A 229 -1.59 29.76 16.50
C ASP A 229 -1.09 30.87 17.45
N ASP A 230 -0.04 31.59 17.04
CA ASP A 230 0.62 32.59 17.91
C ASP A 230 -0.13 33.94 17.98
N ASN A 231 -1.20 34.16 17.18
CA ASN A 231 -1.96 35.42 17.22
C ASN A 231 -3.45 35.21 16.90
N ALA A 232 -4.21 34.76 17.90
CA ALA A 232 -5.65 34.59 17.81
C ALA A 232 -6.39 35.95 17.80
N THR A 233 -6.53 36.55 16.62
CA THR A 233 -7.69 37.43 16.33
C THR A 233 -8.84 36.58 15.81
N ASP A 234 -10.05 36.86 16.30
CA ASP A 234 -11.31 36.09 16.28
C ASP A 234 -11.91 35.69 14.90
N SER A 235 -11.10 35.56 13.85
CA SER A 235 -11.54 35.23 12.48
C SER A 235 -10.89 33.97 11.87
N SER A 236 -9.90 33.34 12.51
CA SER A 236 -9.16 32.19 11.97
C SER A 236 -9.65 30.83 12.50
N ARG A 237 -10.94 30.49 12.29
CA ARG A 237 -11.51 29.18 12.70
C ARG A 237 -11.30 28.05 11.68
N PHE A 238 -10.47 28.27 10.66
CA PHE A 238 -10.03 27.21 9.75
C PHE A 238 -8.63 26.78 10.18
N GLY A 239 -8.48 25.53 10.62
CA GLY A 239 -7.17 24.98 10.96
C GLY A 239 -6.21 25.15 9.78
N SER A 240 -5.27 26.10 9.89
CA SER A 240 -4.32 26.42 8.83
C SER A 240 -3.17 25.41 8.88
N GLY A 241 -3.37 24.28 8.19
CA GLY A 241 -2.26 23.40 7.85
C GLY A 241 -1.31 24.14 6.89
N ARG A 242 -0.01 24.15 7.19
CA ARG A 242 1.03 24.63 6.26
C ARG A 242 1.61 23.44 5.52
N THR A 243 1.53 23.44 4.20
CA THR A 243 2.26 22.47 3.37
C THR A 243 3.76 22.75 3.47
N LEU A 244 4.53 21.71 3.78
CA LEU A 244 5.98 21.75 3.83
C LEU A 244 6.56 20.67 2.91
N ARG A 245 7.64 21.02 2.24
CA ARG A 245 8.50 20.08 1.52
C ARG A 245 9.88 20.14 2.14
N ILE A 246 10.40 19.01 2.58
CA ILE A 246 11.76 18.91 3.11
C ILE A 246 12.48 17.73 2.47
N GLU A 247 13.80 17.79 2.50
CA GLU A 247 14.65 16.72 2.02
C GLU A 247 15.72 16.37 3.05
N SER A 248 16.10 15.10 3.10
CA SER A 248 17.29 14.69 3.83
C SER A 248 18.54 15.01 3.01
N VAL A 249 19.67 15.16 3.70
CA VAL A 249 20.97 15.19 3.04
C VAL A 249 21.21 13.86 2.30
N GLN A 250 21.85 13.93 1.13
CA GLN A 250 22.34 12.76 0.44
C GLN A 250 23.32 11.99 1.32
N SER A 251 23.12 10.68 1.38
CA SER A 251 23.87 9.79 2.24
C SER A 251 24.79 8.91 1.41
N ALA A 252 26.04 8.76 1.83
CA ALA A 252 27.04 7.94 1.14
C ALA A 252 27.68 6.92 2.09
N LEU A 253 28.01 5.75 1.57
CA LEU A 253 28.61 4.66 2.32
C LEU A 253 29.66 3.94 1.48
N GLN A 254 30.80 3.57 2.09
CA GLN A 254 31.83 2.79 1.40
C GLN A 254 31.56 1.29 1.57
N VAL A 255 31.35 0.59 0.45
CA VAL A 255 31.13 -0.86 0.40
C VAL A 255 32.47 -1.57 0.17
N ARG A 256 32.75 -2.58 1.00
CA ARG A 256 33.94 -3.43 0.91
C ARG A 256 33.76 -4.52 -0.14
N SER A 257 34.83 -4.83 -0.85
CA SER A 257 34.93 -6.04 -1.67
C SER A 257 34.90 -7.28 -0.79
N ARG A 258 34.36 -8.39 -1.31
CA ARG A 258 34.49 -9.69 -0.65
C ARG A 258 35.97 -10.04 -0.37
N PRO A 259 36.27 -10.71 0.75
CA PRO A 259 37.60 -11.25 1.04
C PRO A 259 38.09 -12.16 -0.08
N ASN A 260 39.41 -12.26 -0.25
CA ASN A 260 40.08 -12.81 -1.44
C ASN A 260 40.06 -14.35 -1.52
N ASP A 261 38.91 -14.97 -1.26
CA ASP A 261 38.66 -16.39 -1.44
C ASP A 261 37.81 -16.58 -2.71
N ARG A 262 38.47 -16.97 -3.80
CA ARG A 262 37.83 -17.06 -5.12
C ARG A 262 37.04 -18.36 -5.31
N ASP A 263 37.27 -19.36 -4.47
CA ASP A 263 36.75 -20.72 -4.67
C ASP A 263 35.48 -21.00 -3.86
N SER A 264 35.26 -20.27 -2.75
CA SER A 264 34.02 -20.39 -1.96
C SER A 264 32.91 -19.48 -2.47
N ARG A 265 31.67 -19.97 -2.42
CA ARG A 265 30.50 -19.18 -2.84
C ARG A 265 30.28 -18.05 -1.83
N TRP A 266 30.30 -16.81 -2.32
CA TRP A 266 30.09 -15.62 -1.48
C TRP A 266 28.66 -15.57 -0.91
N LEU A 267 28.55 -15.75 0.41
CA LEU A 267 27.30 -15.71 1.16
C LEU A 267 27.48 -14.87 2.44
N PRO A 268 27.38 -13.53 2.36
CA PRO A 268 27.55 -12.64 3.51
C PRO A 268 26.28 -12.58 4.37
N ALA A 269 26.15 -13.52 5.31
CA ALA A 269 25.02 -13.59 6.22
C ALA A 269 25.39 -13.14 7.63
N MET A 270 24.40 -12.74 8.42
CA MET A 270 24.56 -12.59 9.87
C MET A 270 24.49 -13.94 10.58
N ARG A 271 23.73 -14.88 10.02
CA ARG A 271 23.57 -16.25 10.51
C ARG A 271 23.13 -17.13 9.37
N LEU A 272 23.68 -18.35 9.30
CA LEU A 272 23.19 -19.40 8.41
C LEU A 272 23.04 -20.71 9.19
N ARG A 273 21.93 -21.41 8.99
CA ARG A 273 21.65 -22.71 9.61
C ARG A 273 21.11 -23.69 8.58
N LEU A 274 21.47 -24.95 8.76
CA LEU A 274 20.89 -26.08 8.05
C LEU A 274 20.07 -26.90 9.03
N SER A 275 18.93 -27.40 8.56
CA SER A 275 18.09 -28.35 9.27
C SER A 275 17.57 -29.38 8.28
N GLU A 276 17.16 -30.54 8.77
CA GLU A 276 16.64 -31.59 7.93
C GLU A 276 15.43 -32.28 8.53
N ARG A 277 14.63 -32.88 7.65
CA ARG A 277 13.48 -33.71 7.99
C ARG A 277 13.42 -34.88 7.00
N TRP A 278 12.99 -36.03 7.51
CA TRP A 278 12.83 -37.25 6.73
C TRP A 278 11.35 -37.64 6.63
N SER A 279 10.95 -38.24 5.50
CA SER A 279 9.59 -38.76 5.33
C SER A 279 9.32 -40.05 6.11
N ALA A 280 10.38 -40.81 6.44
CA ALA A 280 10.36 -42.01 7.25
C ALA A 280 11.63 -42.05 8.12
N ASP A 281 11.65 -42.86 9.18
CA ASP A 281 12.84 -43.02 10.03
C ASP A 281 13.98 -43.67 9.22
N PRO A 282 15.14 -43.00 9.07
CA PRO A 282 16.32 -43.50 8.37
C PRO A 282 16.80 -44.90 8.80
N ASN A 283 16.45 -45.35 10.01
CA ASN A 283 16.84 -46.64 10.57
C ASN A 283 15.86 -47.78 10.29
N THR A 284 14.72 -47.50 9.65
CA THR A 284 13.62 -48.47 9.48
C THR A 284 13.30 -48.79 8.01
N LEU A 285 14.14 -48.31 7.09
CA LEU A 285 13.93 -48.41 5.66
C LEU A 285 14.08 -49.85 5.16
N ARG A 286 13.34 -50.21 4.11
CA ARG A 286 13.50 -51.49 3.42
C ARG A 286 13.99 -51.32 1.99
N ALA A 287 14.66 -52.34 1.49
CA ALA A 287 15.12 -52.37 0.11
C ALA A 287 13.95 -52.18 -0.87
N GLY A 288 14.10 -51.26 -1.82
CA GLY A 288 13.08 -50.87 -2.79
C GLY A 288 12.17 -49.71 -2.34
N GLU A 289 12.22 -49.29 -1.08
CA GLU A 289 11.49 -48.11 -0.60
C GLU A 289 12.22 -46.82 -0.99
N THR A 290 11.43 -45.76 -1.25
CA THR A 290 11.95 -44.42 -1.49
C THR A 290 11.74 -43.59 -0.23
N VAL A 291 12.79 -42.93 0.25
CA VAL A 291 12.70 -41.98 1.36
C VAL A 291 13.02 -40.57 0.87
N THR A 292 12.25 -39.59 1.32
CA THR A 292 12.47 -38.18 1.01
C THR A 292 13.21 -37.52 2.17
N ARG A 293 14.37 -36.92 1.86
CA ARG A 293 15.12 -36.02 2.76
C ARG A 293 14.82 -34.58 2.34
N THR A 294 14.20 -33.82 3.22
CA THR A 294 13.98 -32.39 3.04
C THR A 294 15.05 -31.64 3.82
N ILE A 295 15.89 -30.88 3.13
CA ILE A 295 16.90 -30.02 3.75
C ILE A 295 16.44 -28.57 3.65
N ARG A 296 16.43 -27.88 4.79
CA ARG A 296 16.05 -26.48 4.92
C ARG A 296 17.25 -25.64 5.35
N MET A 297 17.59 -24.66 4.53
CA MET A 297 18.63 -23.68 4.74
C MET A 297 17.99 -22.33 5.07
N GLU A 298 18.33 -21.79 6.25
CA GLU A 298 17.82 -20.53 6.75
C GLU A 298 18.96 -19.55 6.96
N ALA A 299 18.85 -18.35 6.38
CA ALA A 299 19.85 -17.30 6.49
C ALA A 299 19.23 -15.98 6.95
N ILE A 300 19.89 -15.29 7.88
CA ILE A 300 19.56 -13.94 8.32
C ILE A 300 20.52 -12.98 7.61
N GLY A 301 19.99 -11.91 7.01
CA GLY A 301 20.77 -10.94 6.25
C GLY A 301 20.97 -11.29 4.79
N LEU A 302 20.29 -12.34 4.28
CA LEU A 302 20.31 -12.76 2.87
C LEU A 302 18.89 -12.99 2.37
N ARG A 303 18.66 -12.74 1.08
CA ARG A 303 17.43 -13.13 0.39
C ARG A 303 17.52 -14.59 -0.06
N ALA A 304 16.38 -15.25 -0.25
CA ALA A 304 16.34 -16.63 -0.69
C ALA A 304 16.96 -16.85 -2.08
N GLU A 305 16.95 -15.83 -2.95
CA GLU A 305 17.58 -15.90 -4.28
C GLU A 305 19.11 -15.94 -4.21
N GLN A 306 19.70 -15.51 -3.10
CA GLN A 306 21.15 -15.60 -2.87
C GLN A 306 21.56 -17.01 -2.41
N LEU A 307 20.62 -17.81 -1.89
CA LEU A 307 20.92 -19.13 -1.34
C LEU A 307 21.15 -20.17 -2.46
N PRO A 308 22.27 -20.92 -2.41
CA PRO A 308 22.58 -21.92 -3.41
C PRO A 308 21.68 -23.15 -3.28
N GLN A 309 21.44 -23.82 -4.40
CA GLN A 309 20.90 -25.18 -4.35
C GLN A 309 21.95 -26.12 -3.76
N LEU A 310 21.48 -27.10 -3.00
CA LEU A 310 22.33 -28.10 -2.37
C LEU A 310 22.52 -29.29 -3.32
N SER A 311 23.70 -29.90 -3.26
CA SER A 311 24.00 -31.15 -3.96
C SER A 311 24.40 -32.21 -2.95
N LEU A 312 23.77 -33.38 -3.01
CA LEU A 312 24.12 -34.53 -2.18
C LEU A 312 25.00 -35.49 -2.98
N GLN A 313 26.07 -35.97 -2.34
CA GLN A 313 26.86 -37.07 -2.89
C GLN A 313 26.20 -38.40 -2.55
N ALA A 314 26.02 -39.25 -3.56
CA ALA A 314 25.38 -40.54 -3.41
C ALA A 314 26.45 -41.63 -3.14
N PRO A 315 26.39 -42.38 -2.03
CA PRO A 315 27.26 -43.52 -1.81
C PRO A 315 26.93 -44.67 -2.78
N PRO A 316 27.86 -45.63 -2.99
CA PRO A 316 27.58 -46.80 -3.83
C PRO A 316 26.30 -47.54 -3.40
N GLY A 317 25.47 -47.91 -4.38
CA GLY A 317 24.20 -48.61 -4.14
C GLY A 317 23.02 -47.72 -3.74
N LEU A 318 23.24 -46.43 -3.44
CA LEU A 318 22.18 -45.45 -3.17
C LEU A 318 22.08 -44.44 -4.33
N GLN A 319 20.88 -44.21 -4.83
CA GLN A 319 20.61 -43.17 -5.84
C GLN A 319 19.93 -41.98 -5.17
N VAL A 320 20.39 -40.77 -5.49
CA VAL A 320 19.83 -39.52 -4.95
C VAL A 320 19.31 -38.66 -6.10
N PHE A 321 18.03 -38.34 -6.05
CA PHE A 321 17.37 -37.50 -7.04
C PHE A 321 16.98 -36.16 -6.41
N PRO A 322 17.45 -35.01 -6.95
CA PRO A 322 17.00 -33.70 -6.48
C PRO A 322 15.52 -33.51 -6.84
N GLY A 323 14.73 -33.07 -5.86
CA GLY A 323 13.31 -32.79 -5.98
C GLY A 323 13.01 -31.31 -6.05
N GLN A 324 11.85 -30.92 -5.52
CA GLN A 324 11.36 -29.55 -5.51
C GLN A 324 12.28 -28.64 -4.67
N VAL A 325 12.47 -27.41 -5.16
CA VAL A 325 13.15 -26.31 -4.45
C VAL A 325 12.16 -25.20 -4.19
N GLU A 326 11.91 -24.89 -2.92
CA GLU A 326 11.08 -23.77 -2.49
C GLU A 326 11.96 -22.67 -1.91
N ARG A 327 11.68 -21.43 -2.26
CA ARG A 327 12.40 -20.25 -1.80
C ARG A 327 11.43 -19.26 -1.20
N GLU A 328 11.80 -18.70 -0.06
CA GLU A 328 10.99 -17.71 0.62
C GLU A 328 11.87 -16.62 1.23
N THR A 329 11.61 -15.37 0.84
CA THR A 329 12.23 -14.19 1.45
C THR A 329 11.18 -13.50 2.32
N ARG A 330 11.44 -13.41 3.63
CA ARG A 330 10.62 -12.65 4.59
C ARG A 330 11.43 -11.49 5.15
N THR A 331 10.73 -10.48 5.66
CA THR A 331 11.36 -9.34 6.35
C THR A 331 10.68 -9.12 7.68
N ASP A 332 11.46 -8.88 8.73
CA ASP A 332 10.95 -8.31 9.97
C ASP A 332 11.43 -6.85 10.13
N ARG A 333 11.30 -6.27 11.32
CA ARG A 333 11.73 -4.88 11.58
C ARG A 333 13.25 -4.70 11.50
N ASN A 334 14.02 -5.77 11.60
CA ASN A 334 15.47 -5.74 11.79
C ASN A 334 16.23 -6.41 10.64
N ALA A 335 15.69 -7.43 10.01
CA ALA A 335 16.43 -8.22 9.03
C ALA A 335 15.56 -8.87 7.95
N VAL A 336 16.25 -9.18 6.86
CA VAL A 336 15.77 -10.06 5.80
C VAL A 336 16.11 -11.50 6.18
N HIS A 337 15.13 -12.39 6.03
CA HIS A 337 15.23 -13.82 6.30
C HIS A 337 15.03 -14.57 4.98
N GLY A 338 16.08 -15.22 4.51
CA GLY A 338 16.06 -16.08 3.33
C GLY A 338 15.93 -17.53 3.76
N THR A 339 14.97 -18.23 3.17
CA THR A 339 14.79 -19.67 3.36
C THR A 339 14.86 -20.37 2.00
N LEU A 340 15.63 -21.46 1.94
CA LEU A 340 15.62 -22.42 0.84
C LEU A 340 15.30 -23.80 1.40
N GLU A 341 14.23 -24.42 0.91
CA GLU A 341 13.85 -25.79 1.23
C GLU A 341 14.00 -26.65 -0.02
N GLN A 342 14.83 -27.69 0.05
CA GLN A 342 15.12 -28.57 -1.07
C GLN A 342 14.92 -30.03 -0.69
N GLN A 343 14.11 -30.72 -1.47
CA GLN A 343 13.82 -32.13 -1.28
C GLN A 343 14.80 -32.99 -2.09
N PHE A 344 15.13 -34.16 -1.57
CA PHE A 344 15.88 -35.20 -2.25
C PHE A 344 15.17 -36.53 -2.06
N ALA A 345 14.93 -37.26 -3.14
CA ALA A 345 14.44 -38.63 -3.09
C ALA A 345 15.62 -39.59 -3.12
N LEU A 346 15.72 -40.43 -2.10
CA LEU A 346 16.77 -41.43 -1.96
C LEU A 346 16.16 -42.81 -2.25
N VAL A 347 16.77 -43.54 -3.18
CA VAL A 347 16.27 -44.82 -3.68
C VAL A 347 17.40 -45.84 -3.63
N THR A 348 17.16 -47.00 -3.03
CA THR A 348 18.07 -48.14 -3.09
C THR A 348 17.30 -49.44 -3.32
N ARG A 349 17.92 -50.37 -4.05
CA ARG A 349 17.39 -51.73 -4.26
C ARG A 349 18.04 -52.76 -3.35
N ASP A 350 19.15 -52.41 -2.75
CA ASP A 350 19.98 -53.30 -1.96
C ASP A 350 19.75 -53.04 -0.48
N SER A 351 19.76 -54.11 0.31
CA SER A 351 19.82 -54.00 1.77
C SER A 351 21.26 -53.81 2.23
N GLY A 352 21.44 -53.05 3.30
CA GLY A 352 22.74 -52.78 3.87
C GLY A 352 22.78 -51.41 4.56
N ASP A 353 23.97 -51.06 5.01
CA ASP A 353 24.24 -49.78 5.65
C ASP A 353 24.85 -48.82 4.62
N PHE A 354 24.18 -47.69 4.39
CA PHE A 354 24.65 -46.66 3.47
C PHE A 354 25.07 -45.41 4.24
N GLN A 355 26.30 -44.96 4.02
CA GLN A 355 26.81 -43.76 4.68
C GLN A 355 26.57 -42.51 3.83
N LEU A 356 25.69 -41.63 4.31
CA LEU A 356 25.51 -40.31 3.72
C LEU A 356 26.58 -39.36 4.25
N SER A 357 27.25 -38.69 3.32
CA SER A 357 28.23 -37.66 3.64
C SER A 357 27.58 -36.44 4.31
N ALA A 358 28.39 -35.73 5.09
CA ALA A 358 27.99 -34.44 5.66
C ALA A 358 27.59 -33.45 4.55
N VAL A 359 26.60 -32.60 4.84
CA VAL A 359 26.18 -31.53 3.92
C VAL A 359 26.63 -30.21 4.51
N GLY A 360 27.65 -29.61 3.89
CA GLY A 360 28.24 -28.35 4.33
C GLY A 360 27.92 -27.19 3.39
N VAL A 361 27.61 -26.03 3.96
CA VAL A 361 27.56 -24.74 3.25
C VAL A 361 28.52 -23.78 3.94
N GLU A 362 29.52 -23.33 3.19
CA GLU A 362 30.44 -22.28 3.62
C GLU A 362 29.80 -20.91 3.39
N TRP A 363 29.96 -20.01 4.36
CA TRP A 363 29.39 -18.67 4.33
C TRP A 363 30.27 -17.70 5.09
N TRP A 364 30.16 -16.41 4.78
CA TRP A 364 30.87 -15.36 5.50
C TRP A 364 30.00 -14.79 6.59
N ASN A 365 30.41 -14.94 7.85
CA ASN A 365 29.71 -14.35 8.97
C ASN A 365 30.08 -12.87 9.09
N VAL A 366 29.17 -11.98 8.70
CA VAL A 366 29.41 -10.53 8.72
C VAL A 366 29.44 -9.94 10.13
N GLN A 367 29.01 -10.68 11.16
CA GLN A 367 29.07 -10.24 12.56
C GLN A 367 30.45 -10.52 13.18
N SER A 368 31.04 -11.69 12.88
CA SER A 368 32.36 -12.10 13.37
C SER A 368 33.50 -11.83 12.37
N ASP A 369 33.17 -11.33 11.17
CA ASP A 369 34.06 -11.03 10.05
C ASP A 369 35.02 -12.18 9.70
N ARG A 370 34.48 -13.40 9.58
CA ARG A 370 35.23 -14.62 9.30
C ARG A 370 34.40 -15.64 8.50
N PRO A 371 35.04 -16.58 7.79
CA PRO A 371 34.32 -17.69 7.18
C PRO A 371 33.81 -18.65 8.27
N GLU A 372 32.57 -19.10 8.11
CA GLU A 372 31.95 -20.13 8.95
C GLU A 372 31.29 -21.19 8.05
N ARG A 373 31.03 -22.37 8.60
CA ARG A 373 30.42 -23.49 7.88
C ARG A 373 29.20 -23.98 8.65
N ALA A 374 28.05 -23.98 7.99
CA ALA A 374 26.86 -24.67 8.48
C ALA A 374 26.88 -26.09 7.95
N GLU A 375 26.67 -27.08 8.82
CA GLU A 375 26.83 -28.47 8.46
C GLU A 375 25.71 -29.34 9.04
N LEU A 376 25.21 -30.25 8.21
CA LEU A 376 24.45 -31.42 8.66
C LEU A 376 25.42 -32.58 8.80
N ALA A 377 25.40 -33.23 9.96
CA ALA A 377 26.25 -34.38 10.25
C ALA A 377 26.05 -35.51 9.23
N PRO A 378 27.09 -36.33 8.97
CA PRO A 378 26.92 -37.55 8.21
C PRO A 378 25.90 -38.46 8.91
N LEU A 379 25.15 -39.24 8.12
CA LEU A 379 24.08 -40.10 8.62
C LEU A 379 24.23 -41.50 8.04
N GLU A 380 24.09 -42.51 8.90
CA GLU A 380 23.96 -43.90 8.46
C GLU A 380 22.49 -44.24 8.17
N LEU A 381 22.22 -44.71 6.96
CA LEU A 381 20.94 -45.26 6.56
C LEU A 381 21.01 -46.78 6.68
N ARG A 382 20.19 -47.37 7.56
CA ARG A 382 20.08 -48.83 7.68
C ARG A 382 18.89 -49.32 6.88
N VAL A 383 19.17 -50.08 5.83
CA VAL A 383 18.15 -50.58 4.91
C VAL A 383 18.03 -52.09 5.09
N ALA A 384 16.94 -52.53 5.69
CA ALA A 384 16.64 -53.94 5.86
C ALA A 384 16.33 -54.61 4.51
N ALA A 385 16.58 -55.91 4.41
CA ALA A 385 16.13 -56.71 3.28
C ALA A 385 14.63 -56.55 3.08
N ALA A 386 14.20 -56.52 1.81
CA ALA A 386 12.79 -56.63 1.49
C ALA A 386 12.25 -57.87 2.20
N GLY A 387 11.27 -57.70 3.10
CA GLY A 387 10.63 -58.83 3.75
C GLY A 387 10.13 -59.81 2.69
N PRO A 388 10.16 -61.13 2.94
CA PRO A 388 9.83 -62.11 1.92
C PRO A 388 8.47 -61.75 1.32
N ALA A 389 8.44 -61.41 0.03
CA ALA A 389 7.24 -61.60 -0.75
C ALA A 389 6.87 -63.06 -0.53
N GLY A 390 5.74 -63.32 0.13
CA GLY A 390 5.23 -64.65 0.39
C GLY A 390 4.92 -65.35 -0.93
N GLY A 391 5.95 -65.80 -1.62
CA GLY A 391 5.91 -66.76 -2.68
C GLY A 391 5.69 -68.12 -2.04
N ALA A 392 4.44 -68.44 -1.74
CA ALA A 392 4.00 -69.82 -1.76
C ALA A 392 4.21 -70.31 -3.20
N ARG A 393 5.39 -70.90 -3.45
CA ARG A 393 5.66 -71.69 -4.64
C ARG A 393 4.85 -72.98 -4.51
N GLY A 394 3.62 -72.96 -5.00
CA GLY A 394 2.82 -74.16 -5.23
C GLY A 394 3.15 -74.73 -6.61
N GLU A 395 3.79 -75.89 -6.64
CA GLU A 395 3.79 -76.81 -7.78
C GLU A 395 2.47 -77.64 -7.72
N PRO A 396 1.89 -78.09 -8.85
CA PRO A 396 0.44 -78.18 -8.99
C PRO A 396 -0.15 -79.50 -8.46
N ALA A 397 -1.25 -79.39 -7.72
CA ALA A 397 -2.17 -80.50 -7.49
C ALA A 397 -3.53 -80.15 -8.10
N SER A 398 -3.95 -80.95 -9.08
CA SER A 398 -5.30 -80.94 -9.65
C SER A 398 -6.36 -81.42 -8.64
N PRO A 399 -7.65 -81.10 -8.87
CA PRO A 399 -8.57 -80.71 -7.80
C PRO A 399 -9.41 -81.87 -7.28
N THR A 400 -9.75 -81.82 -5.99
CA THR A 400 -10.91 -82.51 -5.43
C THR A 400 -11.70 -81.50 -4.61
N PRO A 401 -12.98 -81.22 -4.95
CA PRO A 401 -13.80 -80.36 -4.11
C PRO A 401 -14.27 -81.18 -2.91
N PRO A 402 -14.30 -80.59 -1.71
CA PRO A 402 -15.62 -80.58 -1.09
C PRO A 402 -15.96 -79.28 -0.37
N ARG A 403 -17.18 -78.86 -0.70
CA ARG A 403 -18.25 -78.58 0.26
C ARG A 403 -18.11 -77.31 1.09
N VAL A 404 -18.77 -76.29 0.55
CA VAL A 404 -19.35 -75.18 1.29
C VAL A 404 -20.18 -75.73 2.44
N ALA A 405 -19.69 -75.55 3.66
CA ALA A 405 -20.52 -75.45 4.84
C ALA A 405 -20.67 -73.96 5.15
N ARG A 406 -21.84 -73.40 4.85
CA ARG A 406 -22.30 -72.18 5.50
C ARG A 406 -22.74 -72.59 6.90
N GLY A 407 -22.03 -72.07 7.90
CA GLY A 407 -22.49 -71.91 9.26
C GLY A 407 -22.17 -70.47 9.64
N ASP A 408 -23.25 -69.72 9.86
CA ASP A 408 -23.27 -68.29 10.09
C ASP A 408 -22.63 -67.86 11.42
N ASP A 409 -22.27 -66.57 11.41
CA ASP A 409 -22.13 -65.66 12.54
C ASP A 409 -21.04 -65.93 13.60
N ASN A 410 -20.00 -65.10 13.57
CA ASN A 410 -19.99 -63.95 14.49
C ASN A 410 -18.90 -62.93 14.17
N ALA A 411 -19.32 -61.67 14.24
CA ALA A 411 -18.57 -60.45 14.51
C ALA A 411 -17.32 -60.21 13.66
N ALA A 412 -17.49 -59.38 12.62
CA ALA A 412 -16.40 -58.59 12.06
C ALA A 412 -15.74 -57.79 13.21
N GLU A 413 -14.62 -58.30 13.70
CA GLU A 413 -13.79 -57.61 14.67
C GLU A 413 -13.15 -56.41 13.95
N VAL A 414 -13.88 -55.29 13.96
CA VAL A 414 -13.39 -54.01 13.46
C VAL A 414 -12.22 -53.64 14.37
N ARG A 415 -10.98 -53.81 13.88
CA ARG A 415 -9.79 -53.45 14.64
C ARG A 415 -9.97 -51.98 15.07
N PRO A 416 -9.65 -51.60 16.32
CA PRO A 416 -10.03 -50.29 16.87
C PRO A 416 -9.53 -49.11 16.02
N TRP A 417 -8.41 -49.28 15.31
CA TRP A 417 -7.91 -48.28 14.37
C TRP A 417 -8.75 -48.14 13.09
N GLN A 418 -9.41 -49.19 12.61
CA GLN A 418 -10.31 -49.12 11.45
C GLN A 418 -11.59 -48.37 11.79
N ALA A 419 -12.15 -48.58 12.98
CA ALA A 419 -13.26 -47.79 13.50
C ALA A 419 -12.85 -46.32 13.74
N LEU A 420 -11.64 -46.09 14.26
CA LEU A 420 -11.09 -44.74 14.44
C LEU A 420 -10.84 -44.03 13.11
N SER A 421 -10.29 -44.73 12.12
CA SER A 421 -9.99 -44.18 10.79
C SER A 421 -11.26 -43.91 10.01
N ALA A 422 -12.25 -44.81 10.09
CA ALA A 422 -13.55 -44.61 9.46
C ALA A 422 -14.32 -43.44 10.11
N SER A 423 -14.27 -43.32 11.44
CA SER A 423 -14.90 -42.18 12.13
C SER A 423 -14.19 -40.86 11.82
N LEU A 424 -12.85 -40.83 11.80
CA LEU A 424 -12.08 -39.64 11.39
C LEU A 424 -12.33 -39.27 9.93
N ALA A 425 -12.37 -40.23 9.01
CA ALA A 425 -12.68 -39.98 7.60
C ALA A 425 -14.10 -39.43 7.42
N LEU A 426 -15.07 -39.98 8.17
CA LEU A 426 -16.46 -39.50 8.16
C LEU A 426 -16.57 -38.08 8.74
N LEU A 427 -15.82 -37.78 9.81
CA LEU A 427 -15.76 -36.47 10.44
C LEU A 427 -15.04 -35.45 9.54
N TRP A 428 -14.03 -35.90 8.80
CA TRP A 428 -13.33 -35.10 7.80
C TRP A 428 -14.21 -34.80 6.58
N LEU A 429 -14.99 -35.77 6.10
CA LEU A 429 -15.99 -35.57 5.06
C LEU A 429 -17.14 -34.65 5.52
N LEU A 430 -17.58 -34.77 6.78
CA LEU A 430 -18.59 -33.87 7.37
C LEU A 430 -18.06 -32.44 7.49
N THR A 431 -16.79 -32.26 7.87
CA THR A 431 -16.17 -30.92 7.95
C THR A 431 -15.93 -30.33 6.56
N LEU A 432 -15.49 -31.12 5.58
CA LEU A 432 -15.41 -30.68 4.17
C LEU A 432 -16.78 -30.32 3.60
N TYR A 433 -17.81 -31.11 3.90
CA TYR A 433 -19.19 -30.82 3.50
C TYR A 433 -19.74 -29.56 4.17
N ALA A 434 -19.46 -29.37 5.47
CA ALA A 434 -19.81 -28.16 6.19
C ALA A 434 -19.08 -26.93 5.64
N TRP A 435 -17.80 -27.06 5.29
CA TRP A 435 -16.99 -26.01 4.70
C TRP A 435 -17.43 -25.66 3.27
N HIS A 436 -17.71 -26.67 2.45
CA HIS A 436 -18.26 -26.50 1.10
C HIS A 436 -19.67 -25.88 1.14
N ARG A 437 -20.49 -26.18 2.15
CA ARG A 437 -21.77 -25.48 2.40
C ARG A 437 -21.62 -24.09 3.02
N ARG A 438 -20.45 -23.71 3.53
CA ARG A 438 -20.17 -22.37 4.08
C ARG A 438 -19.52 -21.43 3.06
N ARG A 439 -18.78 -21.92 2.07
CA ARG A 439 -18.17 -21.09 1.00
C ARG A 439 -19.13 -20.35 0.05
N PRO A 440 -20.39 -20.78 -0.21
CA PRO A 440 -21.33 -19.96 -0.97
C PRO A 440 -22.17 -19.02 -0.09
N ARG A 441 -22.02 -19.05 1.25
CA ARG A 441 -22.79 -18.17 2.14
C ARG A 441 -22.22 -16.76 2.14
N ASP A 442 -20.91 -16.57 2.18
CA ASP A 442 -20.34 -15.21 2.24
C ASP A 442 -20.57 -14.42 0.94
N ALA A 443 -20.47 -15.06 -0.23
CA ALA A 443 -20.73 -14.39 -1.51
C ALA A 443 -22.22 -14.05 -1.69
N ARG A 444 -23.13 -14.99 -1.38
CA ARG A 444 -24.57 -14.76 -1.45
C ARG A 444 -25.06 -13.80 -0.36
N GLN A 445 -24.46 -13.83 0.82
CA GLN A 445 -24.79 -12.93 1.94
C GLN A 445 -24.28 -11.52 1.68
N ARG A 446 -23.09 -11.35 1.06
CA ARG A 446 -22.62 -10.05 0.55
C ARG A 446 -23.51 -9.52 -0.56
N GLN A 447 -23.92 -10.36 -1.52
CA GLN A 447 -24.87 -9.96 -2.57
C GLN A 447 -26.26 -9.61 -2.01
N ARG A 448 -26.78 -10.37 -1.03
CA ARG A 448 -28.04 -10.07 -0.35
C ARG A 448 -27.96 -8.83 0.54
N ALA A 449 -26.83 -8.58 1.20
CA ALA A 449 -26.59 -7.36 1.97
C ALA A 449 -26.50 -6.12 1.05
N ALA A 450 -25.78 -6.22 -0.06
CA ALA A 450 -25.74 -5.18 -1.09
C ALA A 450 -27.14 -4.92 -1.69
N GLY A 451 -27.92 -5.98 -1.95
CA GLY A 451 -29.32 -5.88 -2.39
C GLY A 451 -30.21 -5.17 -1.37
N ARG A 452 -30.13 -5.53 -0.09
CA ARG A 452 -30.89 -4.87 1.00
C ARG A 452 -30.52 -3.40 1.16
N LEU A 453 -29.23 -3.07 1.14
CA LEU A 453 -28.75 -1.69 1.19
C LEU A 453 -29.28 -0.87 -0.01
N SER A 454 -29.26 -1.45 -1.21
CA SER A 454 -29.77 -0.79 -2.42
C SER A 454 -31.29 -0.57 -2.37
N ALA A 455 -32.04 -1.54 -1.86
CA ALA A 455 -33.49 -1.45 -1.70
C ALA A 455 -33.86 -0.39 -0.65
N ALA A 456 -33.24 -0.41 0.52
CA ALA A 456 -33.47 0.57 1.58
C ALA A 456 -33.11 2.00 1.16
N ARG A 457 -32.03 2.16 0.38
CA ARG A 457 -31.67 3.44 -0.23
C ARG A 457 -32.74 3.95 -1.20
N THR A 458 -33.24 3.05 -2.05
CA THR A 458 -34.25 3.39 -3.06
C THR A 458 -35.56 3.79 -2.39
N ASP A 459 -35.96 3.08 -1.33
CA ASP A 459 -37.16 3.42 -0.54
C ASP A 459 -37.01 4.78 0.17
N ALA A 460 -35.84 5.10 0.73
CA ALA A 460 -35.58 6.42 1.30
C ALA A 460 -35.67 7.55 0.26
N LEU A 461 -35.15 7.32 -0.95
CA LEU A 461 -35.26 8.29 -2.06
C LEU A 461 -36.70 8.42 -2.57
N LEU A 462 -37.45 7.32 -2.67
CA LEU A 462 -38.87 7.35 -3.07
C LEU A 462 -39.74 8.04 -2.01
N ALA A 463 -39.46 7.83 -0.72
CA ALA A 463 -40.14 8.53 0.36
C ALA A 463 -39.91 10.04 0.29
N CYS A 464 -38.69 10.49 -0.06
CA CYS A 464 -38.39 11.90 -0.26
C CYS A 464 -39.14 12.47 -1.46
N ALA A 465 -39.28 11.70 -2.55
CA ALA A 465 -40.04 12.12 -3.73
C ALA A 465 -41.57 12.15 -3.50
N ALA A 466 -42.08 11.35 -2.56
CA ALA A 466 -43.50 11.31 -2.19
C ALA A 466 -43.90 12.35 -1.14
N ASP A 467 -42.96 13.20 -0.71
CA ASP A 467 -43.16 14.31 0.24
C ASP A 467 -43.82 13.92 1.59
N ALA A 468 -43.57 12.68 2.05
CA ALA A 468 -44.15 12.13 3.27
C ALA A 468 -43.12 12.08 4.42
N PRO A 469 -43.05 13.09 5.32
CA PRO A 469 -41.95 13.26 6.28
C PRO A 469 -41.79 12.06 7.25
N GLU A 470 -42.90 11.51 7.76
CA GLU A 470 -42.89 10.30 8.60
C GLU A 470 -42.26 9.09 7.90
N ARG A 471 -42.57 8.93 6.61
CA ARG A 471 -42.05 7.83 5.79
C ARG A 471 -40.58 8.04 5.45
N VAL A 472 -40.16 9.29 5.24
CA VAL A 472 -38.75 9.65 5.02
C VAL A 472 -37.92 9.34 6.27
N HIS A 473 -38.39 9.76 7.44
CA HIS A 473 -37.68 9.53 8.71
C HIS A 473 -37.48 8.03 8.99
N THR A 474 -38.55 7.24 8.83
CA THR A 474 -38.50 5.79 9.03
C THR A 474 -37.61 5.08 7.98
N ALA A 475 -37.71 5.46 6.71
CA ALA A 475 -36.90 4.87 5.64
C ALA A 475 -35.41 5.21 5.77
N LEU A 476 -35.05 6.41 6.24
CA LEU A 476 -33.66 6.81 6.48
C LEU A 476 -33.01 6.01 7.60
N LEU A 477 -33.71 5.80 8.72
CA LEU A 477 -33.20 4.96 9.80
C LEU A 477 -33.10 3.49 9.39
N ALA A 478 -34.02 3.00 8.55
CA ALA A 478 -33.95 1.66 7.99
C ALA A 478 -32.72 1.50 7.07
N TRP A 479 -32.46 2.47 6.20
CA TRP A 479 -31.26 2.52 5.38
C TRP A 479 -29.98 2.57 6.21
N ALA A 480 -29.95 3.42 7.25
CA ALA A 480 -28.78 3.58 8.10
C ALA A 480 -28.42 2.30 8.89
N ARG A 481 -29.42 1.50 9.29
CA ARG A 481 -29.19 0.19 9.91
C ARG A 481 -28.51 -0.81 8.97
N GLU A 482 -28.84 -0.76 7.68
CA GLU A 482 -28.20 -1.62 6.67
C GLU A 482 -26.81 -1.07 6.28
N ALA A 483 -26.59 0.24 6.34
CA ALA A 483 -25.31 0.87 6.04
C ALA A 483 -24.27 0.70 7.17
N TRP A 484 -24.69 0.73 8.44
CA TRP A 484 -23.83 0.54 9.62
C TRP A 484 -24.35 -0.58 10.54
N PRO A 485 -24.23 -1.85 10.14
CA PRO A 485 -24.80 -2.98 10.90
C PRO A 485 -24.13 -3.24 12.25
N LEU A 486 -22.90 -2.76 12.47
CA LEU A 486 -22.16 -2.91 13.74
C LEU A 486 -22.49 -1.82 14.77
N ASP A 487 -22.87 -0.63 14.31
CA ASP A 487 -23.24 0.50 15.16
C ASP A 487 -24.29 1.38 14.45
N PRO A 488 -25.56 0.96 14.41
CA PRO A 488 -26.58 1.66 13.65
C PRO A 488 -26.98 2.97 14.36
N PRO A 489 -27.01 4.11 13.65
CA PRO A 489 -27.45 5.36 14.25
C PRO A 489 -28.93 5.24 14.67
N ARG A 490 -29.23 5.70 15.89
CA ARG A 490 -30.56 5.53 16.51
C ARG A 490 -31.52 6.69 16.24
N SER A 491 -31.03 7.80 15.69
CA SER A 491 -31.79 8.98 15.31
C SER A 491 -31.23 9.60 14.03
N VAL A 492 -32.05 10.42 13.36
CA VAL A 492 -31.65 11.10 12.13
C VAL A 492 -30.60 12.18 12.43
N SER A 493 -30.64 12.82 13.60
CA SER A 493 -29.56 13.66 14.13
C SER A 493 -28.19 12.96 14.18
N ILE A 494 -28.10 11.74 14.72
CA ILE A 494 -26.82 10.98 14.78
C ILE A 494 -26.37 10.58 13.37
N LEU A 495 -27.33 10.27 12.49
CA LEU A 495 -27.05 9.99 11.09
C LEU A 495 -26.44 11.22 10.38
N ALA A 496 -26.95 12.42 10.66
CA ALA A 496 -26.46 13.68 10.10
C ALA A 496 -25.00 13.94 10.52
N GLU A 497 -24.70 13.85 11.81
CA GLU A 497 -23.34 14.03 12.34
C GLU A 497 -22.34 13.04 11.71
N ARG A 498 -22.77 11.79 11.53
CA ARG A 498 -21.94 10.74 10.92
C ARG A 498 -21.69 10.99 9.43
N LEU A 499 -22.71 11.43 8.69
CA LEU A 499 -22.57 11.78 7.27
C LEU A 499 -21.67 13.00 7.06
N GLU A 500 -21.75 13.98 7.98
CA GLU A 500 -20.90 15.16 8.01
C GLU A 500 -19.43 14.81 8.32
N GLN A 501 -19.18 13.92 9.28
CA GLN A 501 -17.83 13.41 9.56
C GLN A 501 -17.25 12.63 8.37
N GLN A 502 -18.06 11.83 7.68
CA GLN A 502 -17.60 11.01 6.56
C GLN A 502 -17.29 11.81 5.29
N HIS A 503 -17.94 12.96 5.09
CA HIS A 503 -17.77 13.80 3.89
C HIS A 503 -17.20 15.19 4.21
N ARG A 504 -16.41 15.29 5.29
CA ARG A 504 -15.82 16.54 5.79
C ARG A 504 -15.02 17.24 4.67
N GLY A 505 -15.52 18.39 4.20
CA GLY A 505 -14.92 19.20 3.14
C GLY A 505 -15.81 19.48 1.92
N ALA A 506 -16.99 18.86 1.81
CA ALA A 506 -17.97 19.19 0.77
C ALA A 506 -18.96 20.25 1.26
N ASP A 507 -19.16 21.34 0.51
CA ASP A 507 -20.12 22.41 0.86
C ASP A 507 -21.57 21.90 1.05
N GLN A 508 -21.85 20.68 0.57
CA GLN A 508 -23.16 20.01 0.61
C GLN A 508 -23.47 19.31 1.96
N THR A 509 -22.51 19.17 2.88
CA THR A 509 -22.77 18.51 4.19
C THR A 509 -23.57 19.38 5.14
N ALA A 510 -23.36 20.70 5.11
CA ALA A 510 -24.14 21.66 5.89
C ALA A 510 -25.59 21.75 5.39
N GLU A 511 -25.79 21.79 4.07
CA GLU A 511 -27.14 21.78 3.48
C GLU A 511 -27.90 20.47 3.75
N LEU A 512 -27.19 19.34 3.85
CA LEU A 512 -27.76 18.07 4.25
C LEU A 512 -28.18 18.07 5.72
N ALA A 513 -27.31 18.56 6.63
CA ALA A 513 -27.63 18.67 8.05
C ALA A 513 -28.88 19.53 8.27
N ASP A 514 -28.98 20.67 7.58
CA ASP A 514 -30.16 21.54 7.62
C ASP A 514 -31.44 20.84 7.11
N ALA A 515 -31.33 20.09 6.02
CA ALA A 515 -32.46 19.36 5.44
C ALA A 515 -32.94 18.20 6.35
N LEU A 516 -32.01 17.51 7.02
CA LEU A 516 -32.32 16.46 8.00
C LEU A 516 -32.89 17.04 9.30
N GLN A 517 -32.45 18.22 9.72
CA GLN A 517 -33.04 18.91 10.86
C GLN A 517 -34.45 19.44 10.54
N ALA A 518 -34.68 19.93 9.30
CA ALA A 518 -36.02 20.31 8.84
C ALA A 518 -36.98 19.09 8.81
N LEU A 519 -36.47 17.90 8.51
CA LEU A 519 -37.24 16.66 8.58
C LEU A 519 -37.66 16.33 10.03
N GLU A 520 -36.72 16.39 10.98
CA GLU A 520 -37.04 16.13 12.39
C GLU A 520 -38.06 17.14 12.94
N ARG A 521 -38.00 18.42 12.53
CA ARG A 521 -39.01 19.42 12.88
C ARG A 521 -40.38 19.17 12.24
N ALA A 522 -40.43 18.61 11.03
CA ALA A 522 -41.68 18.29 10.34
C ALA A 522 -42.36 17.03 10.92
N VAL A 523 -41.58 16.10 11.50
CA VAL A 523 -42.07 14.84 12.09
C VAL A 523 -42.46 15.03 13.57
N PHE A 524 -41.66 15.77 14.35
CA PHE A 524 -41.82 15.87 15.80
C PHE A 524 -42.21 17.27 16.30
N GLY A 525 -42.27 18.28 15.42
CA GLY A 525 -42.62 19.66 15.75
C GLY A 525 -43.96 20.11 15.18
N ASP A 526 -44.41 21.31 15.57
CA ASP A 526 -45.69 21.85 15.13
C ASP A 526 -45.64 22.37 13.68
N ASN A 527 -46.26 21.59 12.79
CA ASN A 527 -46.75 21.92 11.44
C ASN A 527 -45.85 22.86 10.59
N VAL A 528 -44.59 22.47 10.41
CA VAL A 528 -43.66 23.13 9.48
C VAL A 528 -43.87 22.60 8.06
N ALA A 529 -43.92 23.50 7.07
CA ALA A 529 -44.01 23.11 5.66
C ALA A 529 -42.76 22.29 5.23
N TRP A 530 -42.94 20.99 5.03
CA TRP A 530 -41.93 20.06 4.56
C TRP A 530 -41.84 20.07 3.03
N ARG A 531 -40.63 19.88 2.48
CA ARG A 531 -40.38 19.69 1.03
C ARG A 531 -39.30 18.66 0.80
N GLY A 532 -39.69 17.44 0.46
CA GLY A 532 -38.81 16.30 0.27
C GLY A 532 -37.88 16.38 -0.94
N GLU A 533 -38.15 17.25 -1.93
CA GLU A 533 -37.31 17.40 -3.13
C GLU A 533 -35.88 17.85 -2.82
N ARG A 534 -35.72 18.74 -1.82
CA ARG A 534 -34.40 19.24 -1.39
C ARG A 534 -33.56 18.12 -0.79
N LEU A 535 -34.17 17.33 0.10
CA LEU A 535 -33.49 16.19 0.72
C LEU A 535 -33.22 15.07 -0.29
N TYR A 536 -34.13 14.85 -1.25
CA TYR A 536 -33.94 13.92 -2.36
C TYR A 536 -32.69 14.24 -3.20
N ALA A 537 -32.52 15.51 -3.59
CA ALA A 537 -31.38 15.93 -4.42
C ALA A 537 -30.04 15.70 -3.69
N LEU A 538 -29.98 16.05 -2.40
CA LEU A 538 -28.78 15.89 -1.56
C LEU A 538 -28.45 14.41 -1.31
N LEU A 539 -29.44 13.59 -0.95
CA LEU A 539 -29.24 12.15 -0.72
C LEU A 539 -28.91 11.40 -2.02
N LYS A 540 -29.47 11.81 -3.17
CA LYS A 540 -29.18 11.18 -4.45
C LYS A 540 -27.70 11.36 -4.83
N GLN A 541 -27.12 12.53 -4.59
CA GLN A 541 -25.71 12.79 -4.88
C GLN A 541 -24.78 12.10 -3.88
N LEU A 542 -25.09 12.15 -2.59
CA LEU A 542 -24.21 11.62 -1.53
C LEU A 542 -24.26 10.10 -1.37
N LEU A 543 -25.40 9.47 -1.65
CA LEU A 543 -25.56 8.02 -1.49
C LEU A 543 -25.18 7.22 -2.73
N THR A 544 -24.85 7.87 -3.86
CA THR A 544 -24.45 7.18 -5.09
C THR A 544 -23.02 6.67 -4.96
N PRO A 545 -22.78 5.34 -4.93
CA PRO A 545 -21.41 4.85 -5.01
C PRO A 545 -20.82 5.28 -6.36
N PRO A 546 -19.53 5.66 -6.43
CA PRO A 546 -18.87 5.87 -7.71
C PRO A 546 -19.04 4.60 -8.55
N PRO A 547 -19.16 4.71 -9.89
CA PRO A 547 -19.20 3.53 -10.74
C PRO A 547 -17.98 2.66 -10.41
N PRO A 548 -18.09 1.32 -10.42
CA PRO A 548 -16.95 0.47 -10.22
C PRO A 548 -15.91 0.90 -11.24
N SER A 549 -14.75 1.38 -10.75
CA SER A 549 -13.61 1.66 -11.61
C SER A 549 -13.43 0.43 -12.49
N THR A 550 -13.62 0.63 -13.79
CA THR A 550 -13.23 -0.35 -14.80
C THR A 550 -11.81 -0.74 -14.43
N ARG A 551 -11.65 -2.01 -14.04
CA ARG A 551 -10.35 -2.65 -13.84
C ARG A 551 -9.40 -2.14 -14.93
N PRO A 552 -8.14 -1.79 -14.63
CA PRO A 552 -7.18 -1.60 -15.69
C PRO A 552 -7.27 -2.83 -16.59
N ARG A 553 -7.56 -2.54 -17.86
CA ARG A 553 -7.79 -3.48 -18.94
C ARG A 553 -6.71 -4.55 -18.82
N ALA A 554 -7.14 -5.80 -18.63
CA ALA A 554 -6.27 -6.95 -18.83
C ALA A 554 -5.51 -6.70 -20.13
N ILE A 555 -4.17 -6.80 -20.07
CA ILE A 555 -3.31 -6.83 -21.23
C ILE A 555 -3.86 -7.99 -22.07
N GLN A 556 -4.62 -7.61 -23.08
CA GLN A 556 -5.17 -8.52 -24.05
C GLN A 556 -4.05 -8.73 -25.04
N ASP A 557 -3.49 -9.94 -25.02
CA ASP A 557 -2.65 -10.48 -26.07
C ASP A 557 -3.18 -10.03 -27.44
N ARG A 558 -2.35 -9.29 -28.17
CA ARG A 558 -2.45 -9.24 -29.62
C ARG A 558 -1.06 -9.34 -30.24
N SER A 559 -1.07 -10.16 -31.28
CA SER A 559 -0.06 -10.38 -32.32
C SER A 559 1.20 -11.13 -31.90
N THR A 560 1.11 -12.45 -32.05
CA THR A 560 1.84 -13.15 -33.13
C THR A 560 2.49 -12.19 -34.13
N SER A 561 3.80 -12.00 -34.00
CA SER A 561 4.67 -11.59 -35.10
C SER A 561 5.88 -12.52 -35.11
N ALA A 562 6.24 -12.93 -36.31
CA ALA A 562 7.07 -14.08 -36.61
C ALA A 562 8.48 -14.04 -36.02
N LEU A 563 8.97 -15.23 -35.65
CA LEU A 563 10.38 -15.51 -35.36
C LEU A 563 11.28 -15.09 -36.54
N PRO A 564 12.39 -14.38 -36.32
CA PRO A 564 13.46 -14.28 -37.31
C PRO A 564 14.32 -15.56 -37.32
N PRO A 565 14.80 -16.03 -38.48
CA PRO A 565 15.54 -17.29 -38.59
C PRO A 565 16.95 -17.22 -37.98
N LEU A 566 17.32 -18.32 -37.31
CA LEU A 566 18.66 -18.65 -36.83
C LEU A 566 19.55 -19.12 -37.99
N ASN A 567 20.36 -18.24 -38.58
CA ASN A 567 21.66 -18.61 -39.17
C ASN A 567 22.52 -17.37 -39.48
N PRO A 568 23.73 -17.20 -38.91
CA PRO A 568 24.67 -16.17 -39.36
C PRO A 568 25.45 -16.69 -40.57
N GLY A 569 25.15 -16.15 -41.74
CA GLY A 569 25.89 -16.40 -42.97
C GLY A 569 27.30 -15.79 -42.93
N ARG A 570 28.28 -16.67 -43.22
CA ARG A 570 29.67 -16.44 -43.63
C ARG A 570 30.04 -15.01 -44.09
N LEU A 571 31.13 -14.50 -43.52
CA LEU A 571 32.01 -13.52 -44.15
C LEU A 571 32.59 -14.09 -45.47
N PRO A 572 32.68 -13.31 -46.55
CA PRO A 572 33.72 -13.47 -47.53
C PRO A 572 34.82 -12.43 -47.31
N GLY A 573 36.06 -12.90 -47.24
CA GLY A 573 37.22 -12.07 -47.43
C GLY A 573 37.48 -11.77 -48.91
N SER A 574 38.45 -10.87 -49.09
CA SER A 574 39.28 -10.58 -50.28
C SER A 574 38.64 -9.94 -51.51
N GLY A 575 39.14 -8.73 -51.81
CA GLY A 575 39.75 -8.45 -53.12
C GLY A 575 38.98 -7.50 -54.04
N GLN A 576 39.25 -6.19 -53.94
CA GLN A 576 40.15 -5.47 -54.86
C GLN A 576 40.37 -4.05 -54.35
#